data_AF-A0A4P9WTG7-F1
#
_entry.id   AF-A0A4P9WTG7-F1
#
_cell.length_a   1.000
_cell.length_b   1.000
_cell.length_c   1.000
_cell.angle_alpha   90.00
_cell.angle_beta   90.00
_cell.angle_gamma   90.00
#
_symmetry.space_group_name_H-M   'P 1'
#
loop_
_entity.id
_entity.type
_entity.pdbx_description
1 polymer ?
#
loop_
_entity_poly.entity_id
_entity_poly.type
_entity_poly.pdbx_seq_one_letter_code
_entity_poly.pdbx_strand_id
1 'polypeptide(L)'
;MFLALRASELFKAKIKNKVSDKIKAKLKGNSFIQSLRITDISLGEHAPMLHGVRLVKGVTDDLAVTAEFDTTYMGGASVAIECTLTGNIRIPVRVFLGGLSGKLRVRMPSRQWGDMVAVTFAEDPKLTFTVDSTITVRENEIMRGMVNQLLGKITRRMFVEMWVLPAWRTFFLPSMTPSFE
;
A
#
# COMPACT_ATOMS: atom_id res chain seq x y z
N MET A 1 -7.34 -16.46 -7.25
CA MET A 1 -7.04 -15.08 -7.70
C MET A 1 -5.76 -14.51 -7.08
N PHE A 2 -5.59 -14.51 -5.75
CA PHE A 2 -4.35 -14.00 -5.10
C PHE A 2 -3.07 -14.71 -5.56
N LEU A 3 -3.10 -16.06 -5.64
CA LEU A 3 -1.95 -16.85 -6.11
C LEU A 3 -1.51 -16.50 -7.53
N ALA A 4 -2.46 -16.17 -8.42
CA ALA A 4 -2.16 -15.75 -9.79
C ALA A 4 -1.51 -14.35 -9.82
N LEU A 5 -1.98 -13.42 -8.97
CA LEU A 5 -1.38 -12.09 -8.83
C LEU A 5 0.02 -12.15 -8.20
N ARG A 6 0.25 -13.08 -7.27
CA ARG A 6 1.57 -13.35 -6.67
C ARG A 6 2.60 -13.79 -7.72
N ALA A 7 2.18 -14.61 -8.67
CA ALA A 7 3.05 -15.11 -9.74
C ALA A 7 3.17 -14.13 -10.94
N SER A 8 2.30 -13.12 -11.03
CA SER A 8 2.26 -12.21 -12.17
C SER A 8 3.35 -11.14 -12.11
N GLU A 9 4.34 -11.25 -12.99
CA GLU A 9 5.39 -10.24 -13.14
C GLU A 9 4.86 -8.90 -13.65
N LEU A 10 3.84 -8.93 -14.53
CA LEU A 10 3.16 -7.71 -15.00
C LEU A 10 2.52 -6.93 -13.85
N PHE A 11 1.89 -7.63 -12.91
CA PHE A 11 1.28 -7.03 -11.74
C PHE A 11 2.34 -6.39 -10.82
N LYS A 12 3.43 -7.12 -10.54
CA LYS A 12 4.56 -6.60 -9.75
C LYS A 12 5.18 -5.37 -10.40
N ALA A 13 5.41 -5.38 -11.71
CA ALA A 13 5.95 -4.24 -12.46
C ALA A 13 5.03 -3.01 -12.39
N LYS A 14 3.71 -3.21 -12.55
CA LYS A 14 2.73 -2.11 -12.47
C LYS A 14 2.67 -1.49 -11.07
N ILE A 15 2.70 -2.31 -10.02
CA ILE A 15 2.78 -1.82 -8.63
C ILE A 15 4.10 -1.10 -8.41
N LYS A 16 5.22 -1.69 -8.83
CA LYS A 16 6.56 -1.12 -8.68
C LYS A 16 6.66 0.28 -9.26
N ASN A 17 6.15 0.49 -10.47
CA ASN A 17 6.14 1.81 -11.10
C ASN A 17 5.26 2.79 -10.33
N LYS A 18 4.02 2.39 -10.01
CA LYS A 18 3.06 3.25 -9.30
C LYS A 18 3.55 3.68 -7.92
N VAL A 19 4.20 2.77 -7.17
CA VAL A 19 4.75 3.08 -5.85
C VAL A 19 6.03 3.92 -5.99
N SER A 20 6.90 3.61 -6.95
CA SER A 20 8.13 4.38 -7.19
C SER A 20 7.86 5.84 -7.51
N ASP A 21 6.88 6.13 -8.38
CA ASP A 21 6.55 7.51 -8.76
C ASP A 21 6.02 8.32 -7.58
N LYS A 22 5.23 7.67 -6.72
CA LYS A 22 4.70 8.29 -5.50
C LYS A 22 5.78 8.55 -4.47
N ILE A 23 6.69 7.60 -4.27
CA ILE A 23 7.82 7.78 -3.35
C ILE A 23 8.70 8.94 -3.85
N LYS A 24 9.02 8.98 -5.15
CA LYS A 24 9.78 10.09 -5.74
C LYS A 24 9.10 11.44 -5.49
N ALA A 25 7.79 11.54 -5.66
CA ALA A 25 7.05 12.77 -5.39
C ALA A 25 7.13 13.19 -3.91
N LYS A 26 7.11 12.24 -2.97
CA LYS A 26 7.18 12.51 -1.52
C LYS A 26 8.60 12.75 -1.00
N LEU A 27 9.63 12.30 -1.72
CA LEU A 27 11.03 12.53 -1.38
C LEU A 27 11.56 13.90 -1.85
N LYS A 28 10.86 14.58 -2.76
CA LYS A 28 11.22 15.95 -3.18
C LYS A 28 11.22 16.88 -1.97
N GLY A 29 12.41 17.23 -1.48
CA GLY A 29 12.62 18.11 -0.31
C GLY A 29 13.25 17.43 0.92
N ASN A 30 13.59 16.14 0.86
CA ASN A 30 14.33 15.48 1.94
C ASN A 30 15.84 15.74 1.81
N SER A 31 16.48 16.25 2.87
CA SER A 31 17.91 16.56 2.89
C SER A 31 18.81 15.33 3.10
N PHE A 32 18.25 14.19 3.51
CA PHE A 32 18.99 12.99 3.90
C PHE A 32 18.95 11.87 2.85
N ILE A 33 17.83 11.73 2.14
CA ILE A 33 17.65 10.75 1.05
C ILE A 33 17.58 11.50 -0.29
N GLN A 34 18.55 11.23 -1.17
CA GLN A 34 18.56 11.78 -2.53
C GLN A 34 17.62 11.04 -3.47
N SER A 35 17.62 9.70 -3.42
CA SER A 35 16.75 8.90 -4.28
C SER A 35 16.42 7.55 -3.66
N LEU A 36 15.30 6.98 -4.10
CA LEU A 36 14.82 5.67 -3.67
C LEU A 36 14.35 4.91 -4.90
N ARG A 37 14.88 3.71 -5.08
CA ARG A 37 14.52 2.80 -6.16
C ARG A 37 13.98 1.51 -5.57
N ILE A 38 12.75 1.15 -5.93
CA ILE A 38 12.22 -0.17 -5.60
C ILE A 38 12.94 -1.17 -6.51
N THR A 39 13.54 -2.20 -5.92
CA THR A 39 14.23 -3.27 -6.66
C THR A 39 13.30 -4.45 -6.85
N ASP A 40 12.61 -4.87 -5.79
CA ASP A 40 11.76 -6.06 -5.76
C ASP A 40 10.50 -5.87 -4.90
N ILE A 41 9.43 -6.58 -5.24
CA ILE A 41 8.16 -6.62 -4.48
C ILE A 41 7.70 -8.06 -4.37
N SER A 42 7.57 -8.53 -3.13
CA SER A 42 6.95 -9.79 -2.78
C SER A 42 5.63 -9.55 -2.04
N LEU A 43 4.58 -10.27 -2.43
CA LEU A 43 3.26 -10.23 -1.76
C LEU A 43 3.16 -11.23 -0.60
N GLY A 44 4.15 -12.08 -0.42
CA GLY A 44 4.14 -13.15 0.58
C GLY A 44 3.24 -14.33 0.21
N GLU A 45 3.03 -15.22 1.19
CA GLU A 45 2.24 -16.44 1.01
C GLU A 45 0.83 -16.33 1.57
N HIS A 46 0.64 -15.47 2.57
CA HIS A 46 -0.65 -15.28 3.21
C HIS A 46 -1.50 -14.32 2.37
N ALA A 47 -2.76 -14.68 2.15
CA ALA A 47 -3.75 -13.78 1.55
C ALA A 47 -4.44 -12.96 2.66
N PRO A 48 -4.88 -11.72 2.38
CA PRO A 48 -5.72 -10.99 3.31
C PRO A 48 -7.08 -11.67 3.45
N MET A 49 -7.58 -11.75 4.68
CA MET A 49 -8.89 -12.27 5.02
C MET A 49 -9.87 -11.10 5.20
N LEU A 50 -11.03 -11.20 4.55
CA LEU A 50 -12.15 -10.28 4.72
C LEU A 50 -13.26 -11.02 5.46
N HIS A 51 -13.76 -10.43 6.53
CA HIS A 51 -14.84 -10.99 7.34
C HIS A 51 -15.72 -9.87 7.92
N GLY A 52 -16.78 -10.22 8.65
CA GLY A 52 -17.62 -9.24 9.33
C GLY A 52 -18.29 -8.26 8.37
N VAL A 53 -18.88 -8.76 7.28
CA VAL A 53 -19.53 -7.93 6.25
C VAL A 53 -20.73 -7.19 6.86
N ARG A 54 -20.73 -5.87 6.74
CA ARG A 54 -21.81 -5.00 7.22
C ARG A 54 -22.23 -4.06 6.11
N LEU A 55 -23.53 -4.03 5.79
CA LEU A 55 -24.05 -2.99 4.91
C LEU A 55 -24.26 -1.72 5.74
N VAL A 56 -23.58 -0.66 5.35
CA VAL A 56 -23.75 0.65 5.96
C VAL A 56 -24.84 1.37 5.19
N LYS A 57 -25.99 1.55 5.84
CA LYS A 57 -27.06 2.37 5.30
C LYS A 57 -26.55 3.81 5.22
N GLY A 58 -26.25 4.28 4.02
CA GLY A 58 -25.90 5.68 3.81
C GLY A 58 -27.13 6.54 4.08
N VAL A 59 -26.96 7.60 4.87
CA VAL A 59 -27.87 8.75 4.89
C VAL A 59 -27.46 9.68 3.74
N THR A 60 -27.33 9.12 2.54
CA THR A 60 -26.97 9.87 1.34
C THR A 60 -28.08 9.68 0.32
N ASP A 61 -28.52 10.78 -0.29
CA ASP A 61 -29.63 10.78 -1.27
C ASP A 61 -29.30 10.01 -2.56
N ASP A 62 -28.08 9.51 -2.69
CA ASP A 62 -27.67 8.68 -3.81
C ASP A 62 -27.96 7.19 -3.55
N LEU A 63 -28.32 6.47 -4.60
CA LEU A 63 -28.59 5.03 -4.60
C LEU A 63 -27.31 4.18 -4.38
N ALA A 64 -26.30 4.74 -3.72
CA ALA A 64 -25.02 4.12 -3.51
C ALA A 64 -25.04 3.14 -2.34
N VAL A 65 -24.58 1.93 -2.61
CA VAL A 65 -24.41 0.89 -1.61
C VAL A 65 -23.02 1.04 -1.00
N THR A 66 -22.97 1.14 0.32
CA THR A 66 -21.71 1.14 1.07
C THR A 66 -21.64 -0.10 1.95
N ALA A 67 -20.55 -0.85 1.84
CA ALA A 67 -20.28 -2.04 2.63
C ALA A 67 -18.99 -1.86 3.42
N GLU A 68 -18.95 -2.42 4.62
CA GLU A 68 -17.78 -2.50 5.48
C GLU A 68 -17.38 -3.95 5.70
N PHE A 69 -16.06 -4.16 5.75
CA PHE A 69 -15.42 -5.44 5.93
C PHE A 69 -14.34 -5.27 7.00
N ASP A 70 -14.33 -6.17 7.98
CA ASP A 70 -13.16 -6.33 8.85
C ASP A 70 -12.08 -7.07 8.03
N THR A 71 -10.91 -6.46 7.89
CA THR A 71 -9.79 -6.97 7.10
C THR A 71 -8.65 -7.34 8.03
N THR A 72 -8.13 -8.56 7.89
CA THR A 72 -6.96 -9.05 8.62
C THR A 72 -5.94 -9.64 7.64
N TYR A 73 -4.67 -9.36 7.87
CA TYR A 73 -3.55 -9.84 7.06
C TYR A 73 -2.41 -10.21 7.99
N MET A 74 -1.94 -11.44 7.88
CA MET A 74 -0.95 -12.04 8.77
C MET A 74 0.51 -11.74 8.37
N GLY A 75 0.72 -10.85 7.40
CA GLY A 75 2.04 -10.44 6.97
C GLY A 75 2.63 -11.29 5.84
N GLY A 76 3.90 -11.05 5.54
CA GLY A 76 4.69 -11.78 4.53
C GLY A 76 4.97 -11.00 3.25
N ALA A 77 4.27 -9.90 3.01
CA ALA A 77 4.63 -8.98 1.94
C ALA A 77 5.93 -8.23 2.30
N SER A 78 6.81 -8.05 1.32
CA SER A 78 8.05 -7.29 1.48
C SER A 78 8.35 -6.48 0.24
N VAL A 79 8.94 -5.30 0.43
CA VAL A 79 9.41 -4.43 -0.65
C VAL A 79 10.91 -4.21 -0.44
N ALA A 80 11.71 -4.61 -1.42
CA ALA A 80 13.13 -4.31 -1.44
C ALA A 80 13.36 -2.95 -2.11
N ILE A 81 14.17 -2.13 -1.47
CA ILE A 81 14.39 -0.74 -1.76
C ILE A 81 15.90 -0.49 -1.76
N GLU A 82 16.41 0.10 -2.83
CA GLU A 82 17.74 0.68 -2.87
C GLU A 82 17.60 2.19 -2.55
N CYS A 83 18.13 2.59 -1.41
CA CYS A 83 18.11 3.96 -0.94
C CYS A 83 19.47 4.63 -1.20
N THR A 84 19.50 5.78 -1.88
CA THR A 84 20.72 6.59 -2.04
C THR A 84 20.65 7.79 -1.11
N LEU A 85 21.59 7.85 -0.16
CA LEU A 85 21.72 8.96 0.78
C LEU A 85 22.50 10.13 0.19
N THR A 86 22.40 11.28 0.85
CA THR A 86 23.23 12.45 0.56
C THR A 86 24.71 12.09 0.73
N GLY A 87 25.48 12.19 -0.35
CA GLY A 87 26.86 11.70 -0.43
C GLY A 87 27.06 10.45 -1.29
N ASN A 88 26.07 10.06 -2.11
CA ASN A 88 26.12 8.91 -3.03
C ASN A 88 26.28 7.53 -2.35
N ILE A 89 25.99 7.43 -1.05
CA ILE A 89 26.01 6.16 -0.32
C ILE A 89 24.73 5.39 -0.65
N ARG A 90 24.88 4.18 -1.19
CA ARG A 90 23.75 3.29 -1.52
C ARG A 90 23.55 2.26 -0.43
N ILE A 91 22.34 2.19 0.08
CA ILE A 91 21.95 1.27 1.15
C ILE A 91 20.77 0.43 0.67
N PRO A 92 20.94 -0.91 0.57
CA PRO A 92 19.82 -1.80 0.39
C PRO A 92 19.01 -1.89 1.67
N VAL A 93 17.70 -1.72 1.53
CA VAL A 93 16.71 -1.76 2.61
C VAL A 93 15.57 -2.67 2.18
N ARG A 94 15.07 -3.50 3.08
CA ARG A 94 13.87 -4.31 2.87
C ARG A 94 12.83 -3.93 3.90
N VAL A 95 11.66 -3.53 3.43
CA VAL A 95 10.50 -3.22 4.25
C VAL A 95 9.59 -4.44 4.25
N PHE A 96 9.34 -5.02 5.42
CA PHE A 96 8.41 -6.11 5.63
C PHE A 96 7.10 -5.59 6.22
N LEU A 97 5.98 -6.06 5.69
CA LEU A 97 4.67 -5.89 6.30
C LEU A 97 4.41 -7.10 7.19
N GLY A 98 4.48 -6.88 8.52
CA GLY A 98 4.26 -7.92 9.53
C GLY A 98 2.78 -8.21 9.78
N GLY A 99 1.90 -7.25 9.52
CA GLY A 99 0.47 -7.45 9.63
C GLY A 99 -0.35 -6.19 9.36
N LEU A 100 -1.63 -6.39 9.03
CA LEU A 100 -2.61 -5.33 8.83
C LEU A 100 -3.95 -5.77 9.41
N SER A 101 -4.56 -4.95 10.26
CA SER A 101 -5.91 -5.16 10.77
C SER A 101 -6.69 -3.86 10.76
N GLY A 102 -7.87 -3.83 10.13
CA GLY A 102 -8.71 -2.63 10.14
C GLY A 102 -10.02 -2.80 9.39
N LYS A 103 -10.84 -1.76 9.40
CA LYS A 103 -12.15 -1.72 8.73
C LYS A 103 -12.02 -1.14 7.33
N LEU A 104 -12.20 -1.98 6.32
CA LEU A 104 -12.24 -1.59 4.93
C LEU A 104 -13.67 -1.23 4.54
N ARG A 105 -13.87 -0.05 3.95
CA ARG A 105 -15.13 0.44 3.42
C ARG A 105 -15.07 0.46 1.90
N VAL A 106 -16.10 -0.11 1.28
CA VAL A 106 -16.28 -0.17 -0.16
C VAL A 106 -17.59 0.52 -0.51
N ARG A 107 -17.57 1.39 -1.52
CA ARG A 107 -18.76 2.11 -2.01
C ARG A 107 -18.93 1.88 -3.50
N MET A 108 -20.17 1.58 -3.91
CA MET A 108 -20.56 1.43 -5.30
C MET A 108 -21.94 2.06 -5.55
N PRO A 109 -22.08 2.98 -6.53
CA PRO A 109 -21.01 3.56 -7.34
C PRO A 109 -20.08 4.48 -6.52
N SER A 110 -18.90 4.75 -7.06
CA SER A 110 -18.00 5.78 -6.54
C SER A 110 -18.68 7.14 -6.58
N ARG A 111 -18.35 8.02 -5.63
CA ARG A 111 -18.96 9.35 -5.48
C ARG A 111 -18.90 10.22 -6.75
N GLN A 112 -17.86 10.02 -7.58
CA GLN A 112 -17.61 10.82 -8.79
C GLN A 112 -17.91 10.07 -10.09
N TRP A 113 -18.01 8.73 -10.05
CA TRP A 113 -18.09 7.90 -11.26
C TRP A 113 -19.00 6.69 -11.04
N GLY A 114 -20.05 6.59 -11.86
CA GLY A 114 -21.09 5.55 -11.78
C GLY A 114 -20.61 4.13 -12.09
N ASP A 115 -19.53 4.01 -12.85
CA ASP A 115 -18.91 2.78 -13.35
C ASP A 115 -17.68 2.35 -12.52
N MET A 116 -17.43 3.02 -11.38
CA MET A 116 -16.30 2.71 -10.52
C MET A 116 -16.73 2.24 -9.14
N VAL A 117 -15.95 1.33 -8.57
CA VAL A 117 -15.99 1.00 -7.15
C VAL A 117 -14.93 1.81 -6.40
N ALA A 118 -15.29 2.38 -5.25
CA ALA A 118 -14.38 3.10 -4.39
C ALA A 118 -14.07 2.29 -3.12
N VAL A 119 -12.79 2.26 -2.72
CA VAL A 119 -12.30 1.50 -1.57
C VAL A 119 -11.46 2.41 -0.67
N THR A 120 -11.65 2.32 0.64
CA THR A 120 -10.89 3.06 1.66
C THR A 120 -10.93 2.33 3.00
N PHE A 121 -10.03 2.64 3.93
CA PHE A 121 -10.13 2.28 5.33
C PHE A 121 -10.91 3.37 6.07
N ALA A 122 -11.92 2.95 6.83
CA ALA A 122 -12.76 3.86 7.59
C ALA A 122 -11.99 4.61 8.70
N GLU A 123 -10.97 3.95 9.25
CA GLU A 123 -10.11 4.44 10.33
C GLU A 123 -8.65 4.04 10.02
N ASP A 124 -7.66 4.63 10.70
CA ASP A 124 -6.26 4.24 10.56
C ASP A 124 -6.08 2.77 11.01
N PRO A 125 -5.74 1.84 10.10
CA PRO A 125 -5.65 0.44 10.46
C PRO A 125 -4.39 0.17 11.28
N LYS A 126 -4.44 -0.88 12.09
CA LYS A 126 -3.28 -1.40 12.82
C LYS A 126 -2.32 -2.03 11.81
N LEU A 127 -1.25 -1.32 11.50
CA LEU A 127 -0.19 -1.73 10.57
C LEU A 127 1.11 -1.99 11.33
N THR A 128 1.72 -3.13 11.07
CA THR A 128 3.06 -3.45 11.59
C THR A 128 4.04 -3.51 10.45
N PHE A 129 5.04 -2.63 10.46
CA PHE A 129 6.13 -2.62 9.50
C PHE A 129 7.45 -2.91 10.21
N THR A 130 8.28 -3.73 9.58
CA THR A 130 9.67 -3.94 10.00
C THR A 130 10.56 -3.49 8.86
N VAL A 131 11.49 -2.58 9.13
CA VAL A 131 12.46 -2.10 8.14
C VAL A 131 13.81 -2.69 8.50
N ASP A 132 14.36 -3.50 7.60
CA ASP A 132 15.68 -4.10 7.74
C ASP A 132 16.62 -3.48 6.72
N SER A 133 17.70 -2.88 7.18
CA SER A 133 18.74 -2.31 6.33
C SER A 133 20.04 -3.04 6.61
N THR A 134 20.52 -3.76 5.58
CA THR A 134 21.80 -4.48 5.66
C THR A 134 22.94 -3.49 5.47
N ILE A 135 23.21 -2.69 6.50
CA ILE A 135 24.42 -1.87 6.60
C ILE A 135 25.48 -2.75 7.25
N THR A 136 26.43 -3.24 6.45
CA THR A 136 27.50 -4.14 6.89
C THR A 136 28.71 -3.42 7.48
N VAL A 137 28.75 -2.08 7.43
CA VAL A 137 29.88 -1.31 7.96
C VAL A 137 29.72 -1.18 9.47
N ARG A 138 30.69 -1.76 10.20
CA ARG A 138 30.80 -1.96 11.67
C ARG A 138 30.53 -0.74 12.58
N GLU A 139 30.19 0.44 12.08
CA GLU A 139 30.22 1.68 12.87
C GLU A 139 29.02 2.63 12.69
N ASN A 140 27.93 2.23 12.02
CA ASN A 140 26.84 3.18 11.79
C ASN A 140 25.43 2.65 12.13
N GLU A 141 25.32 2.03 13.31
CA GLU A 141 24.02 1.66 13.89
C GLU A 141 23.09 2.87 14.04
N ILE A 142 23.64 4.06 14.30
CA ILE A 142 22.90 5.31 14.38
C ILE A 142 22.25 5.64 13.03
N MET A 143 23.03 5.61 11.95
CA MET A 143 22.52 5.84 10.59
C MET A 143 21.48 4.78 10.19
N ARG A 144 21.71 3.51 10.56
CA ARG A 144 20.74 2.42 10.37
C ARG A 144 19.40 2.75 11.03
N GLY A 145 19.44 3.16 12.30
CA GLY A 145 18.26 3.57 13.05
C GLY A 145 17.53 4.76 12.40
N MET A 146 18.28 5.78 11.98
CA MET A 146 17.72 6.96 11.31
C MET A 146 17.04 6.61 9.98
N VAL A 147 17.69 5.82 9.12
CA VAL A 147 17.14 5.36 7.83
C VAL A 147 15.88 4.54 8.07
N ASN A 148 15.91 3.57 8.99
CA ASN A 148 14.78 2.71 9.27
C ASN A 148 13.59 3.50 9.82
N GLN A 149 13.82 4.43 10.75
CA GLN A 149 12.77 5.28 11.31
C GLN A 149 12.16 6.21 10.25
N LEU A 150 12.99 6.80 9.39
CA LEU A 150 12.54 7.70 8.33
C LEU A 150 11.74 6.97 7.26
N LEU A 151 12.23 5.82 6.77
CA LEU A 151 11.51 4.99 5.80
C LEU A 151 10.22 4.42 6.39
N GLY A 152 10.21 4.03 7.67
CA GLY A 152 9.00 3.62 8.37
C GLY A 152 7.96 4.74 8.41
N LYS A 153 8.37 5.97 8.77
CA LYS A 153 7.49 7.15 8.78
C LYS A 153 6.94 7.47 7.38
N ILE A 154 7.79 7.47 6.36
CA ILE A 154 7.37 7.75 4.98
C ILE A 154 6.38 6.69 4.49
N THR A 155 6.70 5.40 4.71
CA THR A 155 5.87 4.28 4.26
C THR A 155 4.49 4.33 4.94
N ARG A 156 4.45 4.54 6.26
CA ARG A 156 3.19 4.67 6.99
C ARG A 156 2.38 5.89 6.54
N ARG A 157 3.02 7.06 6.43
CA ARG A 157 2.36 8.28 5.96
C ARG A 157 1.77 8.09 4.56
N MET A 158 2.54 7.49 3.66
CA MET A 158 2.05 7.16 2.32
C MET A 158 0.86 6.21 2.36
N PHE A 159 0.87 5.19 3.22
CA PHE A 159 -0.27 4.29 3.35
C PHE A 159 -1.53 5.06 3.78
N VAL A 160 -1.44 5.82 4.88
CA VAL A 160 -2.58 6.55 5.45
C VAL A 160 -3.16 7.55 4.45
N GLU A 161 -2.32 8.40 3.87
CA GLU A 161 -2.76 9.41 2.89
C GLU A 161 -3.39 8.79 1.63
N MET A 162 -3.11 7.52 1.33
CA MET A 162 -3.59 6.87 0.13
C MET A 162 -4.82 6.00 0.32
N TRP A 163 -4.99 5.43 1.50
CA TRP A 163 -5.93 4.35 1.74
C TRP A 163 -6.88 4.60 2.90
N VAL A 164 -6.63 5.61 3.75
CA VAL A 164 -7.50 5.94 4.88
C VAL A 164 -8.32 7.18 4.54
N LEU A 165 -9.54 7.27 5.07
CA LEU A 165 -10.38 8.46 4.92
C LEU A 165 -9.60 9.75 5.28
N PRO A 166 -9.77 10.83 4.50
CA PRO A 166 -10.80 11.04 3.46
C PRO A 166 -10.44 10.49 2.06
N ALA A 167 -9.29 9.82 1.89
CA ALA A 167 -8.85 9.34 0.59
C ALA A 167 -9.64 8.10 0.13
N TRP A 168 -9.99 8.07 -1.16
CA TRP A 168 -10.64 6.92 -1.79
C TRP A 168 -9.83 6.41 -2.97
N ARG A 169 -9.76 5.09 -3.12
CA ARG A 169 -9.18 4.42 -4.28
C ARG A 169 -10.28 3.88 -5.16
N THR A 170 -10.37 4.42 -6.36
CA THR A 170 -11.36 4.01 -7.35
C THR A 170 -10.77 2.97 -8.30
N PHE A 171 -11.60 2.00 -8.66
CA PHE A 171 -11.29 0.96 -9.63
C PHE A 171 -12.45 0.89 -10.61
N PHE A 172 -12.14 0.89 -11.90
CA PHE A 172 -13.13 0.71 -12.95
C PHE A 172 -13.69 -0.72 -12.89
N LEU A 173 -15.02 -0.83 -12.98
CA LEU A 173 -15.71 -2.10 -13.14
C LEU A 173 -16.16 -2.21 -14.59
N PRO A 174 -15.64 -3.17 -15.38
CA PRO A 174 -16.11 -3.38 -16.73
C PRO A 174 -17.58 -3.80 -16.72
N SER A 175 -18.30 -3.50 -17.80
CA SER A 175 -19.67 -3.99 -17.96
C SER A 175 -19.66 -5.51 -17.94
N MET A 176 -20.42 -6.10 -17.01
CA MET A 176 -20.60 -7.55 -16.90
C MET A 176 -21.85 -8.02 -17.65
N THR A 177 -22.42 -7.15 -18.50
CA THR A 177 -23.56 -7.52 -19.37
C THR A 177 -23.13 -8.66 -20.27
N PRO A 178 -23.80 -9.82 -20.23
CA PRO A 178 -23.49 -10.92 -21.15
C PRO A 178 -23.67 -10.41 -22.59
N SER A 179 -22.68 -10.68 -23.43
CA SER A 179 -22.82 -10.46 -24.87
C SER A 179 -23.87 -11.44 -25.38
N PHE A 180 -24.90 -10.93 -26.04
CA PHE A 180 -25.83 -11.75 -26.81
C PHE A 180 -25.09 -12.17 -28.09
N GLU A 181 -24.25 -13.19 -27.99
CA GLU A 181 -23.79 -13.99 -29.14
C GLU A 181 -24.45 -15.37 -29.08
#